data_AF-A0AAV0WNG5-F1
#
_entry.id   AF-A0AAV0WNG5-F1
#
_cell.length_a   1.000
_cell.length_b   1.000
_cell.length_c   1.000
_cell.angle_alpha   90.00
_cell.angle_beta   90.00
_cell.angle_gamma   90.00
#
_symmetry.space_group_name_H-M   'P 1'
#
loop_
_entity.id
_entity.type
_entity.pdbx_description
1 polymer ?
#
loop_
_entity_poly.entity_id
_entity_poly.type
_entity_poly.pdbx_seq_one_letter_code
_entity_poly.pdbx_strand_id
1 'polypeptide(L)'
;MCIKHTILVIITIIHFTFGFIAYDCHGPAQNVTSFDSLEVDNCDFPIASTTQQVPKIQLLQRIETYPVHFKSCLITVDYLIKRCSLFEDAQLVEGGYFSEVVDLGNARCSEIHQKRSYTFPLGGIVTDLQMNETTLISHTVAGSLDRFGNCRGMNFKSSRGEWEDVVVQAKFKIYLSEGSAIANTKDNTLILPSGTKMKLSDNYGIDTFKGETVWTNNHFNCEEQDFVVLFDGPASLITSITNDNSSIYKYIVYQYEF
;
A
#
# COMPACT_ATOMS: atom_id res chain seq x y z
N MET A 1 54.20 79.28 24.35
CA MET A 1 55.07 78.09 24.15
C MET A 1 54.14 76.89 24.15
N CYS A 2 53.73 76.40 22.97
CA CYS A 2 52.77 75.30 22.83
C CYS A 2 53.41 74.19 21.99
N ILE A 3 53.51 73.00 22.59
CA ILE A 3 54.12 71.80 22.03
C ILE A 3 53.14 71.17 21.05
N LYS A 4 53.56 70.97 19.79
CA LYS A 4 52.83 70.16 18.81
C LYS A 4 53.12 68.68 19.08
N HIS A 5 52.08 67.90 19.40
CA HIS A 5 52.15 66.45 19.44
C HIS A 5 52.03 65.89 18.02
N THR A 6 53.04 65.16 17.58
CA THR A 6 53.03 64.36 16.34
C THR A 6 52.53 62.96 16.68
N ILE A 7 51.40 62.55 16.10
CA ILE A 7 50.85 61.18 16.25
C ILE A 7 51.46 60.30 15.17
N LEU A 8 52.16 59.23 15.58
CA LEU A 8 52.71 58.19 14.71
C LEU A 8 51.69 57.04 14.62
N VAL A 9 51.14 56.79 13.43
CA VAL A 9 50.22 55.67 13.17
C VAL A 9 51.04 54.49 12.63
N ILE A 10 51.07 53.38 13.38
CA ILE A 10 51.67 52.12 12.95
C ILE A 10 50.57 51.26 12.32
N ILE A 11 50.67 51.01 11.01
CA ILE A 11 49.79 50.12 10.26
C ILE A 11 50.41 48.72 10.26
N THR A 12 49.80 47.78 10.98
CA THR A 12 50.13 46.36 10.92
C THR A 12 49.34 45.68 9.81
N ILE A 13 50.02 45.12 8.81
CA ILE A 13 49.42 44.37 7.70
C ILE A 13 49.11 42.94 8.18
N ILE A 14 47.85 42.64 8.44
CA ILE A 14 47.37 41.29 8.79
C ILE A 14 47.28 40.47 7.49
N HIS A 15 48.10 39.43 7.36
CA HIS A 15 47.99 38.48 6.25
C HIS A 15 46.86 37.50 6.55
N PHE A 16 45.83 37.49 5.71
CA PHE A 16 44.76 36.48 5.75
C PHE A 16 45.22 35.25 4.96
N THR A 17 45.42 34.13 5.63
CA THR A 17 45.60 32.82 4.98
C THR A 17 44.25 32.16 4.81
N PHE A 18 43.91 31.76 3.58
CA PHE A 18 42.69 31.00 3.29
C PHE A 18 43.00 29.51 3.36
N GLY A 19 42.40 28.81 4.33
CA GLY A 19 42.40 27.35 4.40
C GLY A 19 41.08 26.79 3.89
N PHE A 20 41.12 25.66 3.18
CA PHE A 20 39.92 24.92 2.79
C PHE A 20 39.54 23.93 3.88
N ILE A 21 38.27 23.90 4.26
CA ILE A 21 37.73 22.94 5.22
C ILE A 21 36.72 22.06 4.47
N ALA A 22 36.94 20.75 4.50
CA ALA A 22 36.02 19.76 3.97
C ALA A 22 35.47 18.89 5.11
N TYR A 23 34.19 18.52 5.02
CA TYR A 23 33.51 17.70 6.01
C TYR A 23 33.07 16.38 5.38
N ASP A 24 33.35 15.25 6.04
CA ASP A 24 32.77 13.96 5.69
C ASP A 24 31.39 13.81 6.33
N CYS A 25 30.36 13.71 5.49
CA CYS A 25 28.96 13.68 5.90
C CYS A 25 28.42 12.26 6.17
N HIS A 26 29.24 11.21 6.14
CA HIS A 26 28.76 9.82 6.21
C HIS A 26 28.83 9.16 7.60
N GLY A 27 29.28 9.87 8.65
CA GLY A 27 29.45 9.32 10.01
C GLY A 27 28.57 9.95 11.10
N PRO A 28 28.24 9.22 12.19
CA PRO A 28 27.43 9.73 13.31
C PRO A 28 28.16 10.74 14.22
N ALA A 29 29.48 10.88 14.08
CA ALA A 29 30.30 11.89 14.75
C ALA A 29 31.19 12.59 13.72
N GLN A 30 31.22 13.92 13.75
CA GLN A 30 32.10 14.71 12.88
C GLN A 30 33.55 14.50 13.30
N ASN A 31 34.33 13.83 12.46
CA ASN A 31 35.77 13.68 12.64
C ASN A 31 36.45 14.74 11.78
N VAL A 32 37.04 15.77 12.40
CA VAL A 32 37.70 16.86 11.68
C VAL A 32 39.16 16.50 11.48
N THR A 33 39.57 16.32 10.23
CA THR A 33 40.96 16.06 9.83
C THR A 33 41.51 17.25 9.05
N SER A 34 42.72 17.68 9.41
CA SER A 34 43.46 18.72 8.68
C SER A 34 44.46 18.07 7.74
N PHE A 35 44.52 18.51 6.49
CA PHE A 35 45.53 18.09 5.51
C PHE A 35 46.40 19.28 5.13
N ASP A 36 47.71 19.05 5.03
CA ASP A 36 48.67 20.01 4.50
C ASP A 36 48.70 19.88 2.96
N SER A 37 48.58 20.99 2.24
CA SER A 37 48.66 21.02 0.78
C SER A 37 50.07 21.32 0.26
N LEU A 38 51.03 21.64 1.14
CA LEU A 38 52.42 21.94 0.79
C LEU A 38 53.27 20.67 0.71
N GLU A 39 52.97 19.67 1.53
CA GLU A 39 53.58 18.34 1.51
C GLU A 39 52.48 17.29 1.27
N VAL A 40 52.48 16.71 0.07
CA VAL A 40 51.63 15.56 -0.25
C VAL A 40 52.38 14.31 0.19
N ASP A 41 51.85 13.62 1.20
CA ASP A 41 52.33 12.29 1.57
C ASP A 41 52.34 11.37 0.33
N ASN A 42 53.35 10.52 0.21
CA ASN A 42 53.41 9.56 -0.89
C ASN A 42 52.18 8.65 -0.82
N CYS A 43 51.27 8.80 -1.78
CA CYS A 43 50.26 7.80 -2.02
C CYS A 43 50.97 6.50 -2.38
N ASP A 44 50.74 5.44 -1.62
CA ASP A 44 51.12 4.10 -2.08
C ASP A 44 50.47 3.88 -3.44
N PHE A 45 51.30 3.71 -4.48
CA PHE A 45 50.79 3.43 -5.81
C PHE A 45 50.06 2.09 -5.74
N PRO A 46 48.75 2.05 -6.03
CA PRO A 46 48.02 0.80 -6.00
C PRO A 46 48.68 -0.17 -6.99
N ILE A 47 48.82 -1.42 -6.57
CA ILE A 47 49.31 -2.51 -7.42
C ILE A 47 48.54 -2.48 -8.75
N ALA A 48 49.27 -2.66 -9.84
CA ALA A 48 48.73 -2.70 -11.20
C ALA A 48 47.48 -3.58 -11.24
N SER A 49 46.31 -2.94 -11.39
CA SER A 49 45.05 -3.64 -11.47
C SER A 49 44.90 -4.21 -12.87
N THR A 50 44.48 -5.47 -12.96
CA THR A 50 44.21 -6.09 -14.27
C THR A 50 42.80 -5.74 -14.69
N THR A 51 42.67 -5.03 -15.82
CA THR A 51 41.38 -4.68 -16.42
C THR A 51 41.07 -5.62 -17.56
N GLN A 52 39.96 -6.36 -17.46
CA GLN A 52 39.42 -7.19 -18.51
C GLN A 52 38.14 -6.57 -19.06
N GLN A 53 38.04 -6.41 -20.38
CA GLN A 53 36.81 -5.99 -21.03
C GLN A 53 35.81 -7.16 -21.04
N VAL A 54 34.62 -6.93 -20.50
CA VAL A 54 33.48 -7.84 -20.54
C VAL A 54 32.53 -7.36 -21.64
N PRO A 55 32.36 -8.13 -22.72
CA PRO A 55 31.68 -7.63 -23.92
C PRO A 55 30.21 -7.30 -23.69
N LYS A 56 29.55 -7.99 -22.76
CA LYS A 56 28.15 -7.76 -22.44
C LYS A 56 27.82 -8.27 -21.04
N ILE A 57 27.16 -7.45 -20.24
CA ILE A 57 26.54 -7.81 -18.97
C ILE A 57 25.08 -7.34 -18.97
N GLN A 58 24.25 -8.02 -18.18
CA GLN A 58 22.93 -7.53 -17.81
C GLN A 58 22.84 -7.41 -16.30
N LEU A 59 22.50 -6.22 -15.82
CA LEU A 59 22.18 -5.98 -14.42
C LEU A 59 20.67 -6.12 -14.24
N LEU A 60 20.24 -7.13 -13.50
CA LEU A 60 18.84 -7.45 -13.26
C LEU A 60 18.43 -7.02 -11.84
N GLN A 61 17.29 -6.34 -11.69
CA GLN A 61 16.69 -6.05 -10.39
C GLN A 61 15.32 -6.71 -10.29
N ARG A 62 15.03 -7.36 -9.16
CA ARG A 62 13.73 -7.97 -8.92
C ARG A 62 12.64 -6.89 -8.84
N ILE A 63 11.53 -7.09 -9.53
CA ILE A 63 10.33 -6.24 -9.46
C ILE A 63 9.68 -6.48 -8.10
N GLU A 64 9.86 -5.50 -7.20
CA GLU A 64 9.30 -5.59 -5.84
C GLU A 64 7.81 -5.23 -5.82
N THR A 65 7.34 -4.44 -6.78
CA THR A 65 5.94 -3.97 -6.84
C THR A 65 5.29 -4.16 -8.21
N TYR A 66 4.06 -4.65 -8.23
CA TYR A 66 3.27 -4.82 -9.46
C TYR A 66 1.77 -4.55 -9.23
N PRO A 67 1.04 -4.16 -10.29
CA PRO A 67 -0.40 -3.99 -10.20
C PRO A 67 -1.13 -5.33 -10.08
N VAL A 68 -2.09 -5.41 -9.16
CA VAL A 68 -2.96 -6.57 -8.94
C VAL A 68 -4.41 -6.13 -9.08
N HIS A 69 -5.16 -6.86 -9.90
CA HIS A 69 -6.59 -6.64 -10.02
C HIS A 69 -7.31 -7.14 -8.77
N PHE A 70 -8.19 -6.30 -8.23
CA PHE A 70 -9.03 -6.63 -7.08
C PHE A 70 -10.50 -6.41 -7.39
N LYS A 71 -11.33 -7.12 -6.65
CA LYS A 71 -12.79 -6.99 -6.63
C LYS A 71 -13.22 -6.65 -5.21
N SER A 72 -14.18 -5.75 -5.07
CA SER A 72 -14.70 -5.34 -3.78
C SER A 72 -16.22 -5.43 -3.72
N CYS A 73 -16.73 -5.80 -2.55
CA CYS A 73 -18.14 -5.94 -2.23
C CYS A 73 -18.44 -5.18 -0.93
N LEU A 74 -19.35 -4.22 -1.02
CA LEU A 74 -19.91 -3.55 0.16
C LEU A 74 -21.41 -3.74 0.16
N ILE A 75 -21.89 -4.55 1.09
CA ILE A 75 -23.32 -4.74 1.31
C ILE A 75 -23.67 -4.22 2.70
N THR A 76 -24.51 -3.21 2.74
CA THR A 76 -25.07 -2.69 4.00
C THR A 76 -26.55 -2.93 4.02
N VAL A 77 -27.10 -3.21 5.19
CA VAL A 77 -28.53 -3.43 5.37
C VAL A 77 -29.05 -2.51 6.47
N ASP A 78 -30.13 -1.79 6.17
CA ASP A 78 -30.88 -1.02 7.17
C ASP A 78 -32.14 -1.83 7.53
N TYR A 79 -32.25 -2.25 8.79
CA TYR A 79 -33.40 -2.98 9.31
C TYR A 79 -34.44 -2.02 9.88
N LEU A 80 -35.71 -2.30 9.58
CA LEU A 80 -36.87 -1.68 10.19
C LEU A 80 -37.81 -2.78 10.70
N ILE A 81 -37.88 -2.92 12.01
CA ILE A 81 -38.68 -3.89 12.74
C ILE A 81 -39.91 -3.18 13.28
N LYS A 82 -41.08 -3.75 13.03
CA LYS A 82 -42.36 -3.27 13.58
C LYS A 82 -43.16 -4.45 14.10
N ARG A 83 -43.84 -4.27 15.22
CA ARG A 83 -44.78 -5.26 15.76
C ARG A 83 -46.11 -5.18 15.03
N CYS A 84 -46.69 -6.32 14.64
CA CYS A 84 -48.06 -6.37 14.16
C CYS A 84 -49.03 -6.23 15.34
N SER A 85 -49.94 -5.26 15.26
CA SER A 85 -51.02 -5.06 16.24
C SER A 85 -52.20 -6.00 15.96
N LEU A 86 -53.02 -6.24 16.98
CA LEU A 86 -54.35 -6.86 16.84
C LEU A 86 -55.31 -6.03 15.97
N PHE A 87 -55.06 -4.73 15.83
CA PHE A 87 -55.85 -3.80 15.03
C PHE A 87 -55.21 -3.50 13.66
N GLU A 88 -54.35 -4.37 13.16
CA GLU A 88 -53.67 -4.26 11.85
C GLU A 88 -52.73 -3.04 11.70
N ASP A 89 -52.49 -2.30 12.79
CA ASP A 89 -51.47 -1.25 12.85
C ASP A 89 -50.05 -1.83 13.07
N ALA A 90 -49.04 -1.17 12.51
CA ALA A 90 -47.63 -1.51 12.77
C ALA A 90 -47.04 -0.57 13.82
N GLN A 91 -46.59 -1.13 14.96
CA GLN A 91 -46.02 -0.35 16.07
C GLN A 91 -44.49 -0.40 16.06
N LEU A 92 -43.86 0.72 16.41
CA LEU A 92 -42.41 0.75 16.62
C LEU A 92 -42.04 -0.09 17.84
N VAL A 93 -40.92 -0.79 17.74
CA VAL A 93 -40.33 -1.56 18.85
C VAL A 93 -39.00 -0.95 19.25
N GLU A 94 -38.65 -1.12 20.52
CA GLU A 94 -37.33 -0.74 21.02
C GLU A 94 -36.22 -1.47 20.24
N GLY A 95 -35.18 -0.75 19.84
CA GLY A 95 -34.12 -1.31 19.00
C GLY A 95 -34.56 -1.71 17.59
N GLY A 96 -35.76 -1.33 17.16
CA GLY A 96 -36.34 -1.75 15.88
C GLY A 96 -35.77 -1.08 14.64
N TYR A 97 -34.78 -0.19 14.76
CA TYR A 97 -34.08 0.39 13.62
C TYR A 97 -32.58 0.38 13.85
N PHE A 98 -31.85 -0.30 12.96
CA PHE A 98 -30.39 -0.36 13.00
C PHE A 98 -29.83 -0.72 11.62
N SER A 99 -28.54 -0.44 11.42
CA SER A 99 -27.81 -0.80 10.22
C SER A 99 -26.64 -1.72 10.55
N GLU A 100 -26.31 -2.61 9.62
CA GLU A 100 -25.11 -3.44 9.69
C GLU A 100 -24.49 -3.65 8.30
N VAL A 101 -23.20 -4.00 8.30
CA VAL A 101 -22.49 -4.48 7.12
C VAL A 101 -22.67 -5.99 7.08
N VAL A 102 -22.96 -6.53 5.90
CA VAL A 102 -23.08 -7.96 5.69
C VAL A 102 -21.71 -8.54 5.36
N ASP A 103 -21.21 -9.40 6.24
CA ASP A 103 -19.97 -10.14 6.02
C ASP A 103 -20.25 -11.33 5.06
N LEU A 104 -19.61 -11.34 3.89
CA LEU A 104 -19.78 -12.37 2.87
C LEU A 104 -18.58 -13.32 2.87
N GLY A 105 -17.39 -12.80 3.10
CA GLY A 105 -16.11 -13.47 2.91
C GLY A 105 -15.71 -13.62 1.43
N ASN A 106 -14.50 -14.14 1.23
CA ASN A 106 -13.86 -14.23 -0.09
C ASN A 106 -14.72 -14.95 -1.15
N ALA A 107 -15.20 -16.15 -0.82
CA ALA A 107 -15.93 -17.00 -1.76
C ALA A 107 -17.23 -16.35 -2.26
N ARG A 108 -18.02 -15.76 -1.35
CA ARG A 108 -19.30 -15.14 -1.71
C ARG A 108 -19.11 -13.81 -2.43
N CYS A 109 -18.14 -12.98 -2.03
CA CYS A 109 -17.85 -11.76 -2.78
C CYS A 109 -17.41 -12.10 -4.22
N SER A 110 -16.53 -13.10 -4.39
CA SER A 110 -16.13 -13.60 -5.71
C SER A 110 -17.30 -14.14 -6.54
N GLU A 111 -18.22 -14.88 -5.89
CA GLU A 111 -19.42 -15.43 -6.53
C GLU A 111 -20.37 -14.34 -7.03
N ILE A 112 -20.63 -13.30 -6.21
CA ILE A 112 -21.50 -12.17 -6.59
C ILE A 112 -20.91 -11.43 -7.80
N HIS A 113 -19.60 -11.24 -7.83
CA HIS A 113 -18.90 -10.67 -8.98
C HIS A 113 -19.02 -11.53 -10.24
N GLN A 114 -18.96 -12.86 -10.09
CA GLN A 114 -19.10 -13.80 -11.22
C GLN A 114 -20.53 -13.87 -11.76
N LYS A 115 -21.51 -13.99 -10.87
CA LYS A 115 -22.92 -14.20 -11.22
C LYS A 115 -23.71 -12.91 -11.41
N ARG A 116 -23.14 -11.75 -11.06
CA ARG A 116 -23.82 -10.44 -11.04
C ARG A 116 -25.16 -10.47 -10.31
N SER A 117 -25.21 -11.26 -9.24
CA SER A 117 -26.42 -11.49 -8.47
C SER A 117 -26.11 -11.73 -7.00
N TYR A 118 -27.09 -11.41 -6.16
CA TYR A 118 -27.03 -11.63 -4.73
C TYR A 118 -28.30 -12.33 -4.26
N THR A 119 -28.14 -13.45 -3.57
CA THR A 119 -29.24 -14.21 -2.98
C THR A 119 -29.37 -13.82 -1.51
N PHE A 120 -30.56 -13.37 -1.11
CA PHE A 120 -30.79 -13.00 0.28
C PHE A 120 -30.86 -14.26 1.17
N PRO A 121 -30.47 -14.17 2.46
CA PRO A 121 -30.43 -15.33 3.36
C PRO A 121 -31.75 -16.12 3.48
N LEU A 122 -32.90 -15.47 3.26
CA LEU A 122 -34.24 -16.07 3.41
C LEU A 122 -34.98 -16.23 2.08
N GLY A 123 -34.23 -16.24 0.97
CA GLY A 123 -34.77 -16.37 -0.37
C GLY A 123 -34.96 -15.03 -1.08
N GLY A 124 -35.22 -15.09 -2.37
CA GLY A 124 -35.15 -13.94 -3.26
C GLY A 124 -33.75 -13.74 -3.83
N ILE A 125 -33.69 -13.24 -5.04
CA ILE A 125 -32.46 -12.95 -5.76
C ILE A 125 -32.59 -11.59 -6.42
N VAL A 126 -31.53 -10.79 -6.31
CA VAL A 126 -31.31 -9.67 -7.21
C VAL A 126 -30.34 -10.10 -8.29
N THR A 127 -30.70 -9.87 -9.53
CA THR A 127 -29.84 -10.07 -10.71
C THR A 127 -29.39 -8.74 -11.27
N ASP A 128 -28.50 -8.79 -12.26
CA ASP A 128 -28.08 -7.63 -13.06
C ASP A 128 -27.39 -6.52 -12.25
N LEU A 129 -26.65 -6.92 -11.20
CA LEU A 129 -25.83 -6.00 -10.41
C LEU A 129 -24.72 -5.38 -11.26
N GLN A 130 -24.79 -4.06 -11.41
CA GLN A 130 -23.83 -3.28 -12.18
C GLN A 130 -22.54 -3.01 -11.37
N MET A 131 -21.40 -2.90 -12.06
CA MET A 131 -20.17 -2.42 -11.41
C MET A 131 -20.23 -0.93 -11.17
N ASN A 132 -19.61 -0.51 -10.07
CA ASN A 132 -19.45 0.89 -9.67
C ASN A 132 -20.78 1.64 -9.48
N GLU A 133 -21.87 0.89 -9.28
CA GLU A 133 -23.20 1.41 -9.03
C GLU A 133 -23.76 0.81 -7.74
N THR A 134 -24.56 1.59 -7.02
CA THR A 134 -25.23 1.11 -5.80
C THR A 134 -26.64 0.66 -6.13
N THR A 135 -26.92 -0.63 -5.96
CA THR A 135 -28.27 -1.18 -6.08
C THR A 135 -28.98 -1.12 -4.73
N LEU A 136 -30.18 -0.52 -4.70
CA LEU A 136 -31.01 -0.39 -3.50
C LEU A 136 -32.23 -1.29 -3.61
N ILE A 137 -32.39 -2.24 -2.69
CA ILE A 137 -33.50 -3.19 -2.70
C ILE A 137 -34.08 -3.35 -1.30
N SER A 138 -35.41 -3.33 -1.21
CA SER A 138 -36.13 -3.65 0.01
C SER A 138 -36.63 -5.09 -0.04
N HIS A 139 -36.40 -5.84 1.03
CA HIS A 139 -36.85 -7.23 1.17
C HIS A 139 -37.41 -7.46 2.58
N THR A 140 -38.54 -8.14 2.68
CA THR A 140 -39.10 -8.54 3.97
C THR A 140 -38.40 -9.81 4.43
N VAL A 141 -37.64 -9.73 5.52
CA VAL A 141 -36.85 -10.86 6.04
C VAL A 141 -37.59 -11.64 7.12
N ALA A 142 -38.59 -11.06 7.77
CA ALA A 142 -39.44 -11.81 8.72
C ALA A 142 -40.86 -11.26 8.70
N GLY A 143 -41.83 -12.16 8.89
CA GLY A 143 -43.25 -11.85 8.78
C GLY A 143 -43.70 -11.53 7.35
N SER A 144 -44.91 -11.02 7.20
CA SER A 144 -45.44 -10.58 5.90
C SER A 144 -46.28 -9.32 6.05
N LEU A 145 -46.16 -8.44 5.05
CA LEU A 145 -47.02 -7.28 4.84
C LEU A 145 -47.58 -7.35 3.44
N ASP A 146 -48.87 -7.11 3.30
CA ASP A 146 -49.49 -6.92 1.99
C ASP A 146 -49.77 -5.43 1.68
N ARG A 147 -50.31 -5.17 0.49
CA ARG A 147 -50.64 -3.82 0.03
C ARG A 147 -51.87 -3.22 0.72
N PHE A 148 -52.65 -4.04 1.42
CA PHE A 148 -53.86 -3.62 2.13
C PHE A 148 -53.57 -3.27 3.59
N GLY A 149 -52.33 -3.50 4.07
CA GLY A 149 -51.93 -3.25 5.44
C GLY A 149 -52.01 -4.49 6.33
N ASN A 150 -52.41 -5.65 5.80
CA ASN A 150 -52.47 -6.87 6.60
C ASN A 150 -51.03 -7.28 7.01
N CYS A 151 -50.86 -7.46 8.30
CA CYS A 151 -49.58 -7.74 8.95
C CYS A 151 -49.65 -9.11 9.62
N ARG A 152 -48.72 -10.01 9.28
CA ARG A 152 -48.52 -11.26 10.03
C ARG A 152 -47.11 -11.27 10.59
N GLY A 153 -47.02 -11.23 11.91
CA GLY A 153 -45.75 -11.21 12.61
C GLY A 153 -45.08 -12.57 12.65
N MET A 154 -43.76 -12.53 12.86
CA MET A 154 -42.90 -13.69 13.08
C MET A 154 -41.86 -13.31 14.13
N ASN A 155 -41.32 -14.30 14.83
CA ASN A 155 -40.21 -14.07 15.74
C ASN A 155 -38.93 -13.84 14.93
N PHE A 156 -38.18 -12.80 15.27
CA PHE A 156 -36.93 -12.43 14.62
C PHE A 156 -35.82 -12.22 15.64
N LYS A 157 -34.63 -12.72 15.31
CA LYS A 157 -33.45 -12.62 16.16
C LYS A 157 -32.26 -12.10 15.36
N SER A 158 -31.53 -11.15 15.93
CA SER A 158 -30.29 -10.62 15.37
C SER A 158 -29.24 -10.45 16.46
N SER A 159 -28.06 -9.96 16.08
CA SER A 159 -27.00 -9.55 17.00
C SER A 159 -27.42 -8.43 17.97
N ARG A 160 -28.49 -7.70 17.65
CA ARG A 160 -28.99 -6.54 18.42
C ARG A 160 -30.11 -6.88 19.41
N GLY A 161 -30.74 -8.05 19.28
CA GLY A 161 -31.86 -8.43 20.13
C GLY A 161 -32.75 -9.51 19.53
N GLU A 162 -33.85 -9.76 20.21
CA GLU A 162 -34.89 -10.71 19.81
C GLU A 162 -36.24 -10.02 19.94
N TRP A 163 -37.08 -10.17 18.92
CA TRP A 163 -38.39 -9.55 18.85
C TRP A 163 -39.43 -10.60 18.47
N GLU A 164 -40.58 -10.54 19.12
CA GLU A 164 -41.69 -11.45 18.91
C GLU A 164 -42.81 -10.76 18.13
N ASP A 165 -43.49 -11.52 17.26
CA ASP A 165 -44.65 -11.06 16.49
C ASP A 165 -44.37 -9.77 15.67
N VAL A 166 -43.23 -9.75 14.98
CA VAL A 166 -42.76 -8.60 14.19
C VAL A 166 -42.74 -8.88 12.69
N VAL A 167 -42.86 -7.80 11.92
CA VAL A 167 -42.43 -7.76 10.53
C VAL A 167 -41.13 -6.98 10.43
N VAL A 168 -40.18 -7.55 9.69
CA VAL A 168 -38.86 -6.97 9.49
C VAL A 168 -38.66 -6.66 8.02
N GLN A 169 -38.56 -5.37 7.71
CA GLN A 169 -38.21 -4.86 6.39
C GLN A 169 -36.72 -4.51 6.39
N ALA A 170 -35.97 -5.12 5.48
CA ALA A 170 -34.55 -4.88 5.31
C ALA A 170 -34.30 -4.14 4.00
N LYS A 171 -33.63 -2.99 4.06
CA LYS A 171 -33.20 -2.23 2.90
C LYS A 171 -31.72 -2.51 2.66
N PHE A 172 -31.43 -3.30 1.64
CA PHE A 172 -30.08 -3.61 1.20
C PHE A 172 -29.55 -2.51 0.28
N LYS A 173 -28.31 -2.10 0.53
CA LYS A 173 -27.50 -1.29 -0.38
C LYS A 173 -26.31 -2.14 -0.79
N ILE A 174 -26.28 -2.53 -2.05
CA ILE A 174 -25.26 -3.41 -2.61
C ILE A 174 -24.40 -2.57 -3.55
N TYR A 175 -23.11 -2.51 -3.26
CA TYR A 175 -22.13 -1.84 -4.09
C TYR A 175 -21.02 -2.82 -4.47
N LEU A 176 -20.82 -3.01 -5.77
CA LEU A 176 -19.73 -3.80 -6.33
C LEU A 176 -18.76 -2.85 -7.02
N SER A 177 -17.46 -3.03 -6.78
CA SER A 177 -16.44 -2.30 -7.54
C SER A 177 -15.26 -3.19 -7.85
N GLU A 178 -14.49 -2.80 -8.85
CA GLU A 178 -13.26 -3.48 -9.23
C GLU A 178 -12.19 -2.43 -9.53
N GLY A 179 -10.94 -2.83 -9.50
CA GLY A 179 -9.84 -1.90 -9.70
C GLY A 179 -8.48 -2.56 -9.75
N SER A 180 -7.44 -1.73 -9.69
CA SER A 180 -6.05 -2.17 -9.61
C SER A 180 -5.43 -1.62 -8.33
N ALA A 181 -4.75 -2.49 -7.60
CA ALA A 181 -4.01 -2.22 -6.37
C ALA A 181 -2.52 -2.45 -6.61
N ILE A 182 -1.66 -1.90 -5.76
CA ILE A 182 -0.21 -2.12 -5.86
C ILE A 182 0.16 -3.23 -4.86
N ALA A 183 0.61 -4.37 -5.36
CA ALA A 183 1.22 -5.41 -4.54
C ALA A 183 2.71 -5.13 -4.36
N ASN A 184 3.22 -5.33 -3.15
CA ASN A 184 4.64 -5.32 -2.80
C ASN A 184 5.00 -6.71 -2.26
N THR A 185 5.84 -7.44 -2.98
CA THR A 185 6.24 -8.81 -2.64
C THR A 185 7.24 -8.87 -1.50
N LYS A 186 8.11 -7.87 -1.40
CA LYS A 186 9.12 -7.78 -0.35
C LYS A 186 8.50 -7.61 1.03
N ASP A 187 7.50 -6.75 1.12
CA ASP A 187 6.80 -6.44 2.38
C ASP A 187 5.52 -7.27 2.56
N ASN A 188 5.23 -8.20 1.65
CA ASN A 188 3.98 -8.98 1.60
C ASN A 188 2.73 -8.10 1.81
N THR A 189 2.68 -6.96 1.14
CA THR A 189 1.65 -5.92 1.36
C THR A 189 0.93 -5.59 0.06
N LEU A 190 -0.39 -5.50 0.10
CA LEU A 190 -1.23 -4.94 -0.95
C LEU A 190 -1.68 -3.54 -0.55
N ILE A 191 -1.57 -2.57 -1.45
CA ILE A 191 -1.95 -1.18 -1.24
C ILE A 191 -3.09 -0.85 -2.19
N LEU A 192 -4.29 -0.62 -1.65
CA LEU A 192 -5.46 -0.22 -2.43
C LEU A 192 -5.36 1.26 -2.85
N PRO A 193 -6.11 1.69 -3.88
CA PRO A 193 -6.20 3.10 -4.27
C PRO A 193 -6.72 4.04 -3.14
N SER A 194 -7.42 3.48 -2.16
CA SER A 194 -7.86 4.18 -0.94
C SER A 194 -6.69 4.49 0.03
N GLY A 195 -5.51 3.90 -0.18
CA GLY A 195 -4.39 3.93 0.74
C GLY A 195 -4.39 2.81 1.79
N THR A 196 -5.45 1.99 1.84
CA THR A 196 -5.53 0.86 2.76
C THR A 196 -4.46 -0.18 2.43
N LYS A 197 -3.74 -0.61 3.47
CA LYS A 197 -2.70 -1.64 3.38
C LYS A 197 -3.24 -2.95 3.93
N MET A 198 -3.11 -4.01 3.15
CA MET A 198 -3.55 -5.37 3.49
C MET A 198 -2.41 -6.35 3.29
N LYS A 199 -2.49 -7.53 3.91
CA LYS A 199 -1.46 -8.56 3.76
C LYS A 199 -1.67 -9.32 2.44
N LEU A 200 -0.72 -9.23 1.51
CA LEU A 200 -0.86 -9.73 0.13
C LEU A 200 -1.17 -11.23 0.07
N SER A 201 -0.55 -12.03 0.94
CA SER A 201 -0.75 -13.49 1.01
C SER A 201 -2.16 -13.95 1.36
N ASP A 202 -2.98 -13.08 1.95
CA ASP A 202 -4.28 -13.47 2.49
C ASP A 202 -5.36 -13.52 1.40
N ASN A 203 -5.10 -12.95 0.22
CA ASN A 203 -6.02 -12.88 -0.94
C ASN A 203 -7.40 -12.30 -0.61
N TYR A 204 -7.51 -11.63 0.54
CA TYR A 204 -8.74 -11.11 1.12
C TYR A 204 -8.42 -10.07 2.19
N GLY A 205 -9.24 -9.03 2.29
CA GLY A 205 -9.19 -8.05 3.37
C GLY A 205 -10.41 -7.12 3.34
N ILE A 206 -10.55 -6.26 4.35
CA ILE A 206 -11.69 -5.34 4.47
C ILE A 206 -11.19 -3.91 4.37
N ASP A 207 -11.68 -3.17 3.37
CA ASP A 207 -11.42 -1.74 3.17
C ASP A 207 -12.59 -0.94 3.73
N THR A 208 -12.30 0.15 4.45
CA THR A 208 -13.33 0.97 5.10
C THR A 208 -14.26 1.69 4.11
N PHE A 209 -13.82 1.89 2.86
CA PHE A 209 -14.58 2.60 1.83
C PHE A 209 -15.21 1.66 0.81
N LYS A 210 -14.53 0.56 0.48
CA LYS A 210 -14.92 -0.40 -0.56
C LYS A 210 -15.49 -1.72 -0.02
N GLY A 211 -15.42 -1.95 1.30
CA GLY A 211 -15.89 -3.17 1.94
C GLY A 211 -14.93 -4.35 1.75
N GLU A 212 -15.48 -5.55 1.72
CA GLU A 212 -14.73 -6.78 1.53
C GLU A 212 -14.05 -6.78 0.17
N THR A 213 -12.74 -6.99 0.14
CA THR A 213 -11.91 -6.90 -1.05
C THR A 213 -11.16 -8.21 -1.24
N VAL A 214 -11.24 -8.76 -2.45
CA VAL A 214 -10.61 -10.02 -2.86
C VAL A 214 -9.69 -9.77 -4.03
N TRP A 215 -8.58 -10.48 -4.07
CA TRP A 215 -7.63 -10.45 -5.18
C TRP A 215 -7.02 -11.83 -5.37
N THR A 216 -6.56 -12.09 -6.58
CA THR A 216 -5.80 -13.29 -6.87
C THR A 216 -4.34 -12.94 -6.93
N ASN A 217 -3.55 -13.50 -6.03
CA ASN A 217 -2.11 -13.51 -6.19
C ASN A 217 -1.76 -14.57 -7.23
N ASN A 218 -1.85 -14.20 -8.50
CA ASN A 218 -1.13 -14.92 -9.54
C ASN A 218 0.34 -14.64 -9.27
N HIS A 219 0.97 -15.45 -8.42
CA HIS A 219 2.41 -15.62 -8.50
C HIS A 219 2.66 -16.02 -9.95
N PHE A 220 3.10 -15.06 -10.77
CA PHE A 220 3.82 -15.38 -11.98
C PHE A 220 4.91 -16.34 -11.50
N ASN A 221 4.91 -17.56 -12.04
CA ASN A 221 5.91 -18.58 -11.71
C ASN A 221 7.28 -17.93 -11.66
N CYS A 222 8.12 -18.34 -10.70
CA CYS A 222 9.47 -17.84 -10.44
C CYS A 222 10.45 -18.08 -11.60
N GLU A 223 10.07 -17.75 -12.83
CA GLU A 223 10.78 -18.03 -14.06
C GLU A 223 10.72 -16.76 -14.93
N GLU A 224 11.87 -16.09 -14.96
CA GLU A 224 12.33 -15.13 -15.98
C GLU A 224 11.65 -13.75 -16.07
N GLN A 225 10.45 -13.55 -15.53
CA GLN A 225 9.70 -12.28 -15.68
C GLN A 225 9.73 -11.36 -14.45
N ASP A 226 10.31 -11.82 -13.34
CA ASP A 226 10.38 -11.07 -12.07
C ASP A 226 11.47 -10.01 -12.04
N PHE A 227 12.18 -9.75 -13.15
CA PHE A 227 13.34 -8.88 -13.17
C PHE A 227 13.20 -7.77 -14.22
N VAL A 228 13.52 -6.55 -13.82
CA VAL A 228 13.75 -5.43 -14.73
C VAL A 228 15.24 -5.36 -15.06
N VAL A 229 15.57 -5.19 -16.34
CA VAL A 229 16.94 -4.95 -16.79
C VAL A 229 17.28 -3.50 -16.47
N LEU A 230 18.15 -3.28 -15.50
CA LEU A 230 18.66 -1.94 -15.17
C LEU A 230 19.66 -1.50 -16.24
N PHE A 231 20.61 -2.38 -16.58
CA PHE A 231 21.69 -2.12 -17.53
C PHE A 231 21.86 -3.31 -18.46
N ASP A 232 22.00 -3.05 -19.75
CA ASP A 232 22.38 -4.04 -20.77
C ASP A 232 23.47 -3.42 -21.66
N GLY A 233 24.72 -3.86 -21.50
CA GLY A 233 25.83 -3.27 -22.22
C GLY A 233 27.21 -3.81 -21.84
N PRO A 234 28.27 -3.27 -22.44
CA PRO A 234 29.65 -3.64 -22.12
C PRO A 234 30.04 -3.16 -20.71
N ALA A 235 30.94 -3.89 -20.07
CA ALA A 235 31.50 -3.53 -18.76
C ALA A 235 32.98 -3.89 -18.68
N SER A 236 33.68 -3.36 -17.69
CA SER A 236 35.07 -3.70 -17.37
C SER A 236 35.15 -4.42 -16.04
N LEU A 237 35.79 -5.57 -16.00
CA LEU A 237 36.13 -6.29 -14.77
C LEU A 237 37.53 -5.86 -14.33
N ILE A 238 37.63 -5.17 -13.20
CA ILE A 238 38.89 -4.73 -12.60
C ILE A 238 39.23 -5.67 -11.46
N THR A 239 40.38 -6.32 -11.55
CA THR A 239 40.91 -7.17 -10.47
C THR A 239 42.08 -6.46 -9.79
N SER A 240 41.97 -6.21 -8.49
CA SER A 240 43.00 -5.61 -7.65
C SER A 240 43.51 -6.65 -6.66
N ILE A 241 44.82 -6.68 -6.45
CA ILE A 241 45.51 -7.59 -5.53
C ILE A 241 46.16 -6.69 -4.48
N THR A 242 46.03 -7.03 -3.20
CA THR A 242 46.68 -6.31 -2.10
C THR A 242 48.16 -6.66 -1.95
N ASN A 243 48.93 -5.77 -1.32
CA ASN A 243 50.39 -5.91 -1.11
C ASN A 243 50.79 -7.21 -0.39
N ASP A 244 49.89 -7.80 0.40
CA ASP A 244 50.11 -9.07 1.10
C ASP A 244 49.70 -10.31 0.29
N ASN A 245 49.32 -10.14 -0.98
CA ASN A 245 48.90 -11.21 -1.90
C ASN A 245 47.74 -12.08 -1.38
N SER A 246 47.04 -11.63 -0.34
CA SER A 246 46.06 -12.41 0.42
C SER A 246 44.61 -12.08 0.06
N SER A 247 44.34 -10.92 -0.54
CA SER A 247 42.98 -10.51 -0.92
C SER A 247 42.90 -10.04 -2.37
N ILE A 248 42.01 -10.68 -3.12
CA ILE A 248 41.68 -10.34 -4.51
C ILE A 248 40.33 -9.63 -4.50
N TYR A 249 40.32 -8.36 -4.89
CA TYR A 249 39.10 -7.58 -5.09
C TYR A 249 38.72 -7.56 -6.56
N LYS A 250 37.46 -7.83 -6.88
CA LYS A 250 36.92 -7.76 -8.24
C LYS A 250 35.81 -6.72 -8.30
N TYR A 251 35.94 -5.77 -9.20
CA TYR A 251 34.98 -4.72 -9.46
C TYR A 251 34.43 -4.87 -10.87
N ILE A 252 33.11 -4.74 -11.05
CA ILE A 252 32.49 -4.60 -12.36
C ILE A 252 32.15 -3.12 -12.54
N VAL A 253 32.74 -2.49 -13.54
CA VAL A 253 32.53 -1.08 -13.87
C VAL A 253 31.76 -1.02 -15.18
N TYR A 254 30.58 -0.43 -15.14
CA TYR A 254 29.77 -0.14 -16.31
C TYR A 254 29.54 1.37 -16.39
N GLN A 255 29.45 1.91 -17.60
CA GLN A 255 29.29 3.34 -17.84
C GLN A 255 27.86 3.58 -18.31
N TYR A 256 27.08 4.35 -17.54
CA TYR A 256 25.81 4.90 -18.01
C TYR A 256 26.11 6.17 -18.79
N GLU A 257 25.81 6.15 -20.09
CA GLU A 257 25.68 7.39 -20.86
C GLU A 257 24.28 7.94 -20.61
N PHE A 258 24.20 9.18 -20.10
CA PHE A 258 22.96 9.93 -19.94
C PHE A 258 22.56 10.61 -21.25
#